data_AF-A0A7Z0UXP6-F1
#
_entry.id   AF-A0A7Z0UXP6-F1
#
_cell.length_a   1.000
_cell.length_b   1.000
_cell.length_c   1.000
_cell.angle_alpha   90.00
_cell.angle_beta   90.00
_cell.angle_gamma   90.00
#
_symmetry.space_group_name_H-M   'P 1'
#
loop_
_entity.id
_entity.type
_entity.pdbx_description
1 polymer ?
#
loop_
_entity_poly.entity_id
_entity_poly.type
_entity_poly.pdbx_seq_one_letter_code
_entity_poly.pdbx_strand_id
1 'polypeptide(L)' 'MWTEHTADGFYIEPKNRVAGIAAVHHFGLSARIGGGKTVSHAQFPSRKLLGFSQEDRQMIQEELMDYIEKL' A
#
# COMPACT_ATOMS: atom_id res chain seq x y z
N MET A 1 -2.25 -1.40 -8.33
CA MET A 1 -2.64 -0.10 -7.76
C MET A 1 -4.08 0.07 -8.18
N TRP A 2 -4.97 0.34 -7.24
CA TRP A 2 -6.34 0.73 -7.55
C TRP A 2 -6.42 2.23 -7.35
N THR A 3 -7.01 2.90 -8.33
CA THR A 3 -7.20 4.35 -8.32
C THR A 3 -8.70 4.60 -8.22
N GLU A 4 -9.10 5.40 -7.24
CA GLU A 4 -10.49 5.80 -7.06
C GLU A 4 -10.56 7.32 -7.04
N HIS A 5 -11.51 7.86 -7.82
CA HIS A 5 -11.80 9.28 -7.89
C HIS A 5 -13.10 9.54 -7.15
N THR A 6 -13.07 10.41 -6.15
CA THR A 6 -14.25 10.89 -5.43
C THR A 6 -14.39 12.39 -5.64
N ALA A 7 -15.52 12.98 -5.22
CA ALA A 7 -15.70 14.44 -5.26
C ALA A 7 -14.76 15.17 -4.28
N ASP A 8 -14.28 14.49 -3.24
CA ASP A 8 -13.43 15.05 -2.19
C ASP A 8 -11.93 14.82 -2.44
N GLY A 9 -11.58 14.06 -3.47
CA GLY A 9 -10.18 13.84 -3.88
C GLY A 9 -9.90 12.51 -4.54
N PHE A 10 -8.60 12.23 -4.66
CA PHE A 10 -8.04 11.07 -5.35
C PHE A 10 -7.38 10.10 -4.36
N TYR A 11 -7.72 8.81 -4.45
CA TYR A 11 -7.19 7.76 -3.58
C TYR A 11 -6.38 6.74 -4.37
N ILE A 12 -5.17 6.46 -3.88
CA ILE A 12 -4.26 5.45 -4.44
C ILE A 12 -4.04 4.36 -3.39
N GLU A 13 -4.66 3.20 -3.59
CA GLU A 13 -4.47 2.08 -2.66
C GLU A 13 -3.44 1.05 -3.19
N PRO A 14 -2.51 0.59 -2.33
CA PRO A 14 -1.77 -0.63 -2.63
C PRO A 14 -2.77 -1.78 -2.82
N LYS A 15 -2.54 -2.69 -3.79
CA LYS A 15 -3.35 -3.92 -3.92
C LYS A 15 -3.47 -4.57 -2.54
N ASN A 16 -4.69 -4.87 -2.05
CA ASN A 16 -5.02 -5.26 -0.66
C ASN A 16 -4.02 -6.21 0.02
N ARG A 17 -3.45 -7.16 -0.74
CA ARG A 17 -2.42 -8.09 -0.24
C ARG A 17 -1.13 -7.39 0.23
N VAL A 18 -0.75 -6.30 -0.42
CA VAL A 18 0.45 -5.51 -0.15
C VAL A 18 0.23 -4.59 1.05
N ALA A 19 -0.96 -4.01 1.21
CA ALA A 19 -1.30 -3.14 2.34
C ALA A 19 -1.13 -3.86 3.69
N GLY A 20 -1.65 -5.09 3.79
CA GLY A 20 -1.49 -5.91 5.00
C GLY A 20 -0.04 -6.26 5.30
N ILE A 21 0.74 -6.64 4.28
CA ILE A 21 2.17 -6.95 4.43
C ILE A 21 2.94 -5.70 4.88
N ALA A 22 2.69 -4.56 4.24
CA ALA A 22 3.32 -3.29 4.57
C ALA A 22 3.03 -2.88 6.03
N ALA A 23 1.79 -3.00 6.49
CA ALA A 23 1.41 -2.69 7.87
C ALA A 23 2.09 -3.61 8.89
N VAL A 24 2.11 -4.93 8.63
CA VAL A 24 2.74 -5.91 9.52
C VAL A 24 4.23 -5.64 9.68
N HIS A 25 4.93 -5.31 8.59
CA HIS A 25 6.34 -4.93 8.65
C HIS A 25 6.57 -3.54 9.24
N HIS A 26 5.69 -2.57 8.96
CA HIS A 26 5.85 -1.20 9.45
C HIS A 26 5.77 -1.15 10.99
N PHE A 27 4.72 -1.75 11.54
CA PHE A 27 4.46 -1.74 12.97
C PHE A 27 5.10 -2.92 13.72
N GLY A 28 5.73 -3.87 13.02
CA GLY A 28 6.30 -5.06 13.64
C GLY A 28 5.22 -5.92 14.30
N LEU A 29 4.17 -6.28 13.56
CA LEU A 29 3.06 -7.08 14.06
C LEU A 29 3.31 -8.57 13.83
N SER A 30 2.53 -9.39 14.52
CA SER A 30 2.41 -10.82 14.17
C SER A 30 1.39 -11.00 13.05
N ALA A 31 1.70 -11.86 12.08
CA ALA A 31 0.76 -12.20 11.02
C ALA A 31 0.76 -13.69 10.68
N ARG A 32 -0.36 -14.12 10.11
CA ARG A 32 -0.58 -15.48 9.64
C ARG A 32 0.24 -15.74 8.37
N ILE A 33 1.00 -16.83 8.36
CA ILE A 33 1.76 -17.32 7.20
C ILE A 33 1.18 -18.66 6.75
N GLY A 34 1.02 -18.81 5.44
CA GLY A 34 0.52 -20.03 4.80
C GLY A 34 -1.01 -20.08 4.64
N GLY A 35 -1.51 -21.20 4.12
CA GLY A 35 -2.93 -21.44 3.82
C GLY A 35 -3.31 -22.91 3.99
N GLY A 36 -4.61 -23.18 4.20
CA GLY A 36 -5.11 -24.54 4.38
C GLY A 36 -4.72 -25.15 5.74
N LYS A 37 -4.17 -26.37 5.74
CA LYS A 37 -3.85 -27.15 6.95
C LYS A 37 -2.55 -26.71 7.66
N THR A 38 -1.72 -25.90 7.00
CA THR A 38 -0.42 -25.46 7.52
C THR A 38 -0.46 -23.95 7.67
N VAL A 39 -0.92 -23.52 8.84
CA VAL A 39 -1.03 -22.12 9.21
C VAL A 39 -0.16 -21.88 10.42
N SER A 40 0.80 -20.98 10.29
CA SER A 40 1.64 -20.53 11.40
C SER A 40 1.47 -19.03 11.61
N HIS A 41 1.84 -18.56 12.80
CA HIS A 41 1.98 -17.13 13.06
C HIS A 41 3.47 -16.82 13.19
N ALA A 42 3.90 -15.73 12.58
CA ALA A 42 5.25 -15.22 12.75
C ALA A 42 5.21 -13.77 13.22
N GLN A 43 6.10 -13.46 14.15
CA GLN A 43 6.37 -12.11 14.59
C GLN A 43 7.36 -11.45 13.62
N PHE A 44 6.99 -10.31 13.06
CA PHE A 44 7.84 -9.58 12.15
C PHE A 44 8.59 -8.45 12.89
N PRO A 45 9.87 -8.19 12.56
CA PRO A 45 10.57 -7.03 13.09
C PRO A 45 9.96 -5.75 12.50
N SER A 46 9.83 -4.70 13.32
CA SER A 46 9.43 -3.38 12.83
C SER A 46 10.49 -2.83 11.87
N ARG A 47 10.04 -2.28 10.75
CA ARG A 47 10.87 -1.67 9.70
C ARG A 47 10.26 -0.35 9.28
N LYS A 48 11.10 0.68 9.16
CA LYS A 48 10.70 1.91 8.49
C LYS A 48 10.53 1.62 7.00
N LEU A 49 9.32 1.77 6.46
CA LEU A 49 9.10 1.70 5.02
C LEU A 49 9.87 2.87 4.38
N LEU A 50 10.58 2.61 3.28
CA LEU A 50 11.50 3.56 2.65
C LEU A 50 10.79 4.76 1.97
N GLY A 51 9.47 4.89 2.16
CA GLY A 51 8.63 5.86 1.47
C GLY A 51 8.46 5.49 0.00
N PHE A 52 7.94 6.44 -0.79
CA PHE A 52 7.80 6.30 -2.24
C PHE A 52 9.14 6.53 -2.94
N SER A 53 9.44 5.69 -3.93
CA SER A 53 10.57 5.92 -4.83
C SER A 53 10.34 7.19 -5.67
N GLN A 54 11.36 7.64 -6.40
CA GLN A 54 11.21 8.82 -7.25
C GLN A 54 10.25 8.54 -8.42
N GLU A 55 10.30 7.33 -8.98
CA GLU A 55 9.42 6.85 -10.03
C GLU A 55 7.97 6.78 -9.53
N ASP A 56 7.75 6.24 -8.32
CA ASP A 56 6.42 6.21 -7.70
C ASP A 56 5.88 7.63 -7.47
N ARG A 57 6.73 8.55 -7.01
CA ARG A 57 6.33 9.97 -6.81
C ARG A 57 5.94 10.63 -8.12
N GLN A 58 6.67 10.38 -9.19
CA GLN A 58 6.37 10.93 -10.49
C GLN A 58 5.05 10.38 -11.04
N MET A 59 4.83 9.07 -10.92
CA MET A 59 3.56 8.44 -11.30
C MET A 59 2.37 9.02 -10.51
N ILE A 60 2.52 9.18 -9.19
CA ILE A 60 1.49 9.79 -8.34
C ILE A 60 1.22 11.24 -8.78
N GLN A 61 2.27 12.00 -9.13
CA GLN A 61 2.14 13.37 -9.60
C GLN A 61 1.41 13.45 -10.94
N GLU A 62 1.78 12.62 -11.91
CA GLU A 62 1.14 12.57 -13.23
C GLU A 62 -0.36 12.25 -13.10
N GLU A 63 -0.70 11.21 -12.34
CA GLU A 63 -2.09 10.81 -12.12
C GLU A 63 -2.91 11.88 -11.39
N LEU A 64 -2.29 12.61 -10.45
CA LEU A 64 -2.93 13.74 -9.77
C LEU A 64 -3.20 14.92 -10.72
N MET A 65 -2.24 15.26 -11.59
CA MET A 65 -2.41 16.32 -12.58
C MET A 65 -3.51 15.96 -13.58
N ASP A 66 -3.53 14.73 -14.08
CA ASP A 66 -4.59 14.19 -14.95
C ASP A 66 -5.98 14.31 -14.33
N TYR A 67 -6.10 14.10 -13.01
CA TYR A 67 -7.37 14.28 -12.31
C TYR A 67 -7.78 15.75 -12.20
N ILE A 68 -6.83 16.64 -11.86
CA ILE A 68 -7.09 18.08 -11.74
C ILE A 68 -7.51 18.69 -13.09
N GLU A 69 -6.92 18.26 -14.20
CA GLU A 69 -7.28 18.74 -15.54
C GLU A 69 -8.68 18.28 -15.99
N LYS A 70 -9.23 17.24 -15.39
CA LYS A 70 -10.57 16.69 -15.69
C LYS A 70 -11.67 17.25 -14.78
N LEU A 71 -11.33 18.07 -13.78
CA LEU A 71 -12.27 18.83 -12.95
C LEU A 71 -12.76 20.09 -13.69
#